data_AF-A0AAQ3JMJ8-F1
#
_entry.id   AF-A0AAQ3JMJ8-F1
#
_cell.length_a   1.000
_cell.length_b   1.000
_cell.length_c   1.000
_cell.angle_alpha   90.00
_cell.angle_beta   90.00
_cell.angle_gamma   90.00
#
_symmetry.space_group_name_H-M   'P 1'
#
loop_
_entity.id
_entity.type
_entity.pdbx_description
1 polymer ?
#
loop_
_entity_poly.entity_id
_entity_poly.type
_entity_poly.pdbx_seq_one_letter_code
_entity_poly.pdbx_strand_id
1 'polypeptide(L)'
;MLSVSDHPLLRRCLLFLLPLFAIPSLVRAQWDYPSAKLSTVWINSNSSLEHTVSFPDGSQVRSILLRQNSSSVIGPTFACGFYCSPPCDTFLLAVFVVSTNSGGGITLVVSPRVVWSANRDHPVAENAVLNFTAAGDLVLHDSDGTVV
;
A
#
# COMPACT_ATOMS: atom_id res chain seq x y z
N MET A 1 -24.80 -46.64 -44.76
CA MET A 1 -23.55 -46.09 -44.20
C MET A 1 -23.56 -44.60 -44.50
N LEU A 2 -23.85 -43.76 -43.51
CA LEU A 2 -24.02 -42.32 -43.67
C LEU A 2 -22.64 -41.66 -43.80
N SER A 3 -22.38 -40.98 -44.91
CA SER A 3 -21.19 -40.13 -45.08
C SER A 3 -21.58 -38.67 -44.86
N VAL A 4 -20.79 -38.00 -44.03
CA VAL A 4 -20.97 -36.65 -43.50
C VAL A 4 -21.07 -35.61 -44.63
N SER A 5 -22.07 -34.73 -44.55
CA SER A 5 -22.26 -33.61 -45.47
C SER A 5 -21.28 -32.48 -45.12
N ASP A 6 -20.45 -32.09 -46.10
CA ASP A 6 -19.63 -30.88 -46.07
C ASP A 6 -20.52 -29.64 -46.08
N HIS A 7 -20.66 -28.98 -44.93
CA HIS A 7 -21.39 -27.71 -44.82
C HIS A 7 -20.43 -26.50 -44.86
N PRO A 8 -20.41 -25.70 -45.95
CA PRO A 8 -19.55 -24.51 -46.09
C PRO A 8 -19.89 -23.36 -45.12
N LEU A 9 -20.95 -23.52 -44.32
CA LEU A 9 -21.40 -22.57 -43.31
C LEU A 9 -20.57 -22.63 -42.01
N LEU A 10 -19.94 -23.78 -41.72
CA LEU A 10 -19.14 -23.95 -40.49
C LEU A 10 -17.84 -23.13 -40.54
N ARG A 11 -17.25 -22.99 -41.75
CA ARG A 11 -15.97 -22.31 -41.96
C ARG A 11 -16.09 -20.78 -41.93
N ARG A 12 -17.27 -20.21 -42.18
CA ARG A 12 -17.53 -18.77 -42.07
C ARG A 12 -17.80 -18.31 -40.64
N CYS A 13 -18.28 -19.18 -39.75
CA CYS A 13 -18.51 -18.81 -38.34
C CYS A 13 -17.20 -18.64 -37.54
N LEU A 14 -16.14 -19.39 -37.86
CA LEU A 14 -14.88 -19.31 -37.12
C LEU A 14 -14.15 -17.95 -37.28
N LEU A 15 -14.35 -17.25 -38.40
CA LEU A 15 -13.66 -15.98 -38.68
C LEU A 15 -14.31 -14.77 -38.01
N PHE A 16 -15.55 -14.88 -37.52
CA PHE A 16 -16.22 -13.81 -36.77
C PHE A 16 -16.06 -13.91 -35.25
N LEU A 17 -15.46 -15.01 -34.74
CA LEU A 17 -15.24 -15.22 -33.30
C LEU A 17 -13.85 -14.78 -32.82
N LEU A 18 -12.94 -14.44 -33.73
CA LEU A 18 -11.58 -13.99 -33.41
C LEU A 18 -11.44 -12.56 -32.81
N PRO A 19 -12.41 -11.62 -32.84
CA PRO A 19 -12.22 -10.34 -32.16
C PRO A 19 -12.61 -10.37 -30.67
N LEU A 20 -13.27 -11.43 -30.18
CA LEU A 20 -13.70 -11.54 -28.78
C LEU A 20 -12.55 -11.82 -27.79
N PHE A 21 -11.41 -12.31 -28.28
CA PHE A 21 -10.21 -12.53 -27.46
C PHE A 21 -9.24 -11.34 -27.44
N ALA A 22 -9.52 -10.27 -28.18
CA ALA A 22 -8.70 -9.06 -28.24
C ALA A 22 -9.31 -7.89 -27.46
N ILE A 23 -10.11 -8.17 -26.43
CA ILE A 23 -10.47 -7.16 -25.44
C ILE A 23 -9.34 -7.17 -24.39
N PRO A 24 -8.39 -6.21 -24.38
CA PRO A 24 -7.59 -6.03 -23.19
C PRO A 24 -8.57 -5.80 -22.05
N SER A 25 -8.50 -6.64 -21.02
CA SER A 25 -9.37 -6.53 -19.86
C SER A 25 -9.07 -5.22 -19.12
N LEU A 26 -9.60 -4.10 -19.62
CA LEU A 26 -9.68 -2.84 -18.89
C LEU A 26 -10.97 -2.82 -18.08
N VAL A 27 -11.28 -3.92 -17.40
CA VAL A 27 -12.10 -3.81 -16.19
C VAL A 27 -11.12 -3.51 -15.07
N ARG A 28 -10.64 -2.27 -15.01
CA ARG A 28 -10.03 -1.75 -13.79
C ARG A 28 -11.14 -1.75 -12.76
N ALA A 29 -11.06 -2.67 -11.80
CA ALA A 29 -12.05 -2.80 -10.75
C ALA A 29 -12.30 -1.43 -10.08
N GLN A 30 -13.58 -1.10 -9.98
CA GLN A 30 -14.19 0.13 -9.52
C GLN A 30 -14.08 0.27 -7.99
N TRP A 31 -12.87 0.47 -7.48
CA TRP A 31 -12.61 0.92 -6.11
C TRP A 31 -11.45 1.91 -6.13
N ASP A 32 -11.72 3.17 -5.81
CA ASP A 32 -10.72 4.26 -5.83
C ASP A 32 -9.87 4.22 -4.55
N TYR A 33 -9.13 3.12 -4.37
CA TYR A 33 -8.20 3.01 -3.26
C TYR A 33 -7.01 3.95 -3.50
N PRO A 34 -6.60 4.73 -2.48
CA PRO A 34 -5.43 5.59 -2.62
C PRO A 34 -4.21 4.77 -2.99
N SER A 35 -3.49 5.24 -4.01
CA SER A 35 -2.23 4.67 -4.48
C SER A 35 -1.24 5.82 -4.74
N ALA A 36 0.05 5.51 -4.64
CA ALA A 36 1.10 6.47 -4.95
C ALA A 36 1.37 6.52 -6.45
N LYS A 37 1.82 7.67 -6.96
CA LYS A 37 2.34 7.78 -8.33
C LYS A 37 3.80 7.32 -8.34
N LEU A 38 4.28 6.84 -9.49
CA LEU A 38 5.71 6.65 -9.69
C LEU A 38 6.47 7.98 -9.43
N SER A 39 7.71 7.85 -8.98
CA SER A 39 8.54 8.97 -8.51
C SER A 39 8.00 9.69 -7.27
N THR A 40 7.19 9.02 -6.44
CA THR A 40 6.79 9.56 -5.13
C THR A 40 7.89 9.33 -4.10
N VAL A 41 8.16 10.33 -3.28
CA VAL A 41 9.17 10.27 -2.22
C VAL A 41 8.51 10.62 -0.88
N TRP A 42 8.78 9.80 0.14
CA TRP A 42 8.40 10.08 1.52
C TRP A 42 9.65 10.20 2.37
N ILE A 43 9.73 11.28 3.14
CA ILE A 43 10.81 11.53 4.08
C ILE A 43 10.29 11.18 5.47
N ASN A 44 11.00 10.31 6.17
CA ASN A 44 10.74 9.93 7.55
C ASN A 44 11.02 11.10 8.49
N SER A 45 10.13 12.09 8.53
CA SER A 45 10.21 13.21 9.47
C SER A 45 8.84 13.70 9.92
N ASN A 46 8.76 14.27 11.12
CA ASN A 46 7.52 14.83 11.66
C ASN A 46 6.93 15.94 10.78
N SER A 47 7.77 16.72 10.11
CA SER A 47 7.35 17.84 9.26
C SER A 47 6.91 17.43 7.86
N SER A 48 7.39 16.28 7.36
CA SER A 48 7.11 15.83 5.99
C SER A 48 5.90 14.91 5.90
N LEU A 49 5.51 14.24 6.99
CA LEU A 49 4.39 13.30 7.02
C LEU A 49 3.26 13.83 7.90
N GLU A 50 2.17 14.26 7.25
CA GLU A 50 1.01 14.87 7.90
C GLU A 50 0.33 13.95 8.94
N HIS A 51 0.43 12.63 8.76
CA HIS A 51 -0.18 11.64 9.64
C HIS A 51 0.82 11.06 10.65
N THR A 52 1.51 11.95 11.36
CA THR A 52 2.41 11.63 12.47
C THR A 52 1.66 11.65 13.79
N VAL A 53 1.71 10.55 14.55
CA VAL A 53 1.01 10.40 15.83
C VAL A 53 1.92 9.76 16.87
N SER A 54 2.06 10.43 18.02
CA SER A 54 2.79 9.92 19.19
C SER A 54 1.81 9.38 20.22
N PHE A 55 2.08 8.19 20.74
CA PHE A 55 1.21 7.46 21.66
C PHE A 55 1.68 7.60 23.12
N PRO A 56 0.78 7.40 24.10
CA PRO A 56 1.13 7.48 25.52
C PRO A 56 2.20 6.49 26.00
N ASP A 57 2.37 5.37 25.28
CA ASP A 57 3.45 4.40 25.57
C ASP A 57 4.82 4.84 25.03
N GLY A 58 4.89 6.03 24.42
CA GLY A 58 6.09 6.61 23.83
C GLY A 58 6.39 6.13 22.40
N SER A 59 5.59 5.22 21.84
CA SER A 59 5.73 4.85 20.43
C SER A 59 5.21 5.95 19.51
N GLN A 60 5.66 5.94 18.25
CA GLN A 60 5.16 6.86 17.23
C GLN A 60 4.90 6.11 15.93
N VAL A 61 3.91 6.57 15.18
CA VAL A 61 3.70 6.19 13.78
C VAL A 61 3.72 7.42 12.89
N ARG A 62 4.23 7.25 11.67
CA ARG A 62 4.15 8.22 10.59
C ARG A 62 3.54 7.52 9.39
N SER A 63 2.23 7.67 9.23
CA SER A 63 1.47 6.90 8.24
C SER A 63 1.66 7.51 6.85
N ILE A 64 2.01 6.66 5.89
CA ILE A 64 2.06 6.97 4.45
C ILE A 64 0.73 6.59 3.80
N LEU A 65 0.16 5.46 4.21
CA LEU A 65 -1.12 4.98 3.74
C LEU A 65 -1.97 4.54 4.93
N LEU A 66 -3.18 5.05 5.00
CA LEU A 66 -4.18 4.64 5.98
C LEU A 66 -5.45 4.23 5.23
N ARG A 67 -5.87 2.98 5.38
CA ARG A 67 -7.14 2.55 4.79
C ARG A 67 -8.27 2.96 5.69
N GLN A 68 -9.01 4.02 5.37
CA GLN A 68 -10.25 4.30 6.09
C GLN A 68 -11.21 3.13 5.91
N ASN A 69 -11.54 2.43 7.02
CA ASN A 69 -12.47 1.31 6.98
C ASN A 69 -13.36 1.26 8.23
N SER A 70 -13.97 2.39 8.59
CA SER A 70 -14.84 2.40 9.75
C SER A 70 -16.07 3.26 9.56
N SER A 71 -17.23 2.61 9.46
CA SER A 71 -18.53 3.17 9.84
C SER A 71 -18.75 3.18 11.37
N SER A 72 -17.81 2.61 12.13
CA SER A 72 -17.81 2.59 13.60
C SER A 72 -17.23 3.89 14.16
N VAL A 73 -17.68 4.27 15.36
CA VAL A 73 -17.21 5.48 16.06
C VAL A 73 -15.70 5.42 16.31
N ILE A 74 -15.19 4.25 16.72
CA ILE A 74 -13.76 3.93 16.85
C ILE A 74 -13.55 2.47 16.44
N GLY A 75 -12.55 2.16 15.62
CA GLY A 75 -12.26 0.78 15.21
C GLY A 75 -10.82 0.55 14.77
N PRO A 76 -10.36 -0.72 14.76
CA PRO A 76 -9.02 -1.06 14.29
C PRO A 76 -8.90 -0.90 12.77
N THR A 77 -7.76 -0.42 12.31
CA THR A 77 -7.46 -0.16 10.90
C THR A 77 -5.99 -0.45 10.62
N PHE A 78 -5.71 -1.00 9.43
CA PHE A 78 -4.34 -1.14 8.94
C PHE A 78 -3.82 0.17 8.35
N ALA A 79 -2.59 0.48 8.69
CA ALA A 79 -1.80 1.55 8.10
C ALA A 79 -0.43 1.01 7.68
N CYS A 80 0.21 1.69 6.74
CA CYS A 80 1.62 1.51 6.46
C CYS A 80 2.38 2.83 6.58
N GLY A 81 3.66 2.75 6.92
CA GLY A 81 4.53 3.89 7.08
C GLY A 81 5.67 3.58 8.03
N PHE A 82 6.17 4.60 8.72
CA PHE A 82 7.24 4.44 9.70
C PHE A 82 6.67 4.23 11.10
N TYR A 83 7.22 3.27 11.83
CA TYR A 83 6.93 3.00 13.23
C TYR A 83 8.21 3.08 14.05
N CYS A 84 8.16 3.71 15.22
CA CYS A 84 9.21 3.59 16.22
C CYS A 84 8.65 3.12 17.56
N SER A 85 9.43 2.29 18.25
CA SER A 85 9.27 2.03 19.67
C SER A 85 10.11 3.03 20.47
N PRO A 86 9.72 3.35 21.73
CA PRO A 86 10.56 4.15 22.62
C PRO A 86 11.99 3.58 22.71
N PRO A 87 13.05 4.41 22.72
CA PRO A 87 13.04 5.88 22.81
C PRO A 87 12.76 6.65 21.50
N CYS A 88 12.38 5.96 20.41
CA CYS A 88 12.07 6.55 19.10
C CYS A 88 13.26 7.21 18.39
N ASP A 89 14.44 6.62 18.55
CA ASP A 89 15.66 7.02 17.83
C ASP A 89 15.76 6.37 16.44
N THR A 90 15.06 5.26 16.22
CA THR A 90 15.09 4.47 14.97
C THR A 90 13.70 4.01 14.58
N PHE A 91 13.50 3.76 13.28
CA PHE A 91 12.22 3.49 12.67
C PHE A 91 12.23 2.22 11.80
N LEU A 92 11.11 1.51 11.84
CA LEU A 92 10.78 0.43 10.91
C LEU A 92 9.81 0.97 9.86
N LEU A 93 10.09 0.69 8.58
CA LEU A 93 9.06 0.68 7.54
C LEU A 93 8.17 -0.54 7.78
N ALA A 94 6.91 -0.29 8.15
CA ALA A 94 6.05 -1.31 8.72
C ALA A 94 4.60 -1.21 8.23
N VAL A 95 3.89 -2.33 8.34
CA VAL A 95 2.44 -2.38 8.38
C VAL A 95 2.03 -2.58 9.83
N PHE A 96 1.13 -1.72 10.30
CA PHE A 96 0.71 -1.69 11.69
C PHE A 96 -0.79 -1.45 11.82
N VAL A 97 -1.36 -1.93 12.91
CA VAL A 97 -2.77 -1.72 13.28
C VAL A 97 -2.84 -0.55 14.24
N VAL A 98 -3.69 0.43 13.94
CA VAL A 98 -4.06 1.57 14.80
C VAL A 98 -5.56 1.60 15.00
N SER A 99 -6.03 2.35 16.00
CA SER A 99 -7.45 2.72 16.09
C SER A 99 -7.71 4.02 15.33
N THR A 100 -8.79 4.07 14.55
CA THR A 100 -9.24 5.27 13.85
C THR A 100 -10.67 5.63 14.25
N ASN A 101 -11.02 6.91 14.16
CA ASN A 101 -12.40 7.38 14.30
C ASN A 101 -13.14 7.36 12.95
N SER A 102 -14.43 7.68 12.96
CA SER A 102 -15.27 7.74 11.75
C SER A 102 -14.79 8.76 10.70
N GLY A 103 -14.00 9.76 11.10
CA GLY A 103 -13.36 10.73 10.19
C GLY A 103 -12.01 10.28 9.63
N GLY A 104 -11.56 9.05 9.92
CA GLY A 104 -10.27 8.53 9.47
C GLY A 104 -9.06 9.02 10.26
N GLY A 105 -9.26 9.78 11.35
CA GLY A 105 -8.18 10.20 12.23
C GLY A 105 -7.72 9.06 13.14
N ILE A 106 -6.40 8.85 13.25
CA ILE A 106 -5.81 7.91 14.21
C ILE A 106 -6.08 8.42 15.63
N THR A 107 -6.55 7.53 16.51
CA THR A 107 -6.85 7.84 17.91
C THR A 107 -5.78 7.28 18.84
N LEU A 108 -5.67 7.86 20.03
CA LEU A 108 -4.67 7.48 21.04
C LEU A 108 -5.17 6.39 22.02
N VAL A 109 -6.30 5.75 21.72
CA VAL A 109 -6.96 4.81 22.64
C VAL A 109 -6.17 3.52 22.77
N VAL A 110 -5.59 3.03 21.66
CA VAL A 110 -4.83 1.79 21.62
C VAL A 110 -3.52 2.08 20.90
N SER A 111 -2.41 1.70 21.54
CA SER A 111 -1.08 1.76 20.94
C SER A 111 -1.01 0.95 19.64
N PRO A 112 -0.17 1.39 18.68
CA PRO A 112 0.01 0.71 17.42
C PRO A 112 0.54 -0.71 17.61
N ARG A 113 0.08 -1.65 16.79
CA ARG A 113 0.60 -3.02 16.75
C ARG A 113 1.23 -3.30 15.39
N VAL A 114 2.55 -3.46 15.35
CA VAL A 114 3.25 -3.87 14.13
C VAL A 114 2.90 -5.31 13.80
N VAL A 115 2.44 -5.56 12.57
CA VAL A 115 2.13 -6.90 12.06
C VAL A 115 3.14 -7.36 11.02
N TRP A 116 3.86 -6.43 10.38
CA TRP A 116 4.94 -6.71 9.44
C TRP A 116 5.91 -5.52 9.37
N SER A 117 7.18 -5.79 9.05
CA SER A 117 8.24 -4.79 8.90
C SER A 117 9.21 -5.20 7.80
N ALA A 118 9.61 -4.26 6.94
CA ALA A 118 10.55 -4.50 5.85
C ALA A 118 12.00 -4.63 6.33
N ASN A 119 12.38 -3.80 7.30
CA ASN A 119 13.76 -3.55 7.70
C ASN A 119 14.00 -3.88 9.18
N ARG A 120 13.51 -5.04 9.65
CA ARG A 120 13.57 -5.41 11.07
C ARG A 120 15.00 -5.43 11.64
N ASP A 121 15.94 -5.95 10.86
CA ASP A 121 17.33 -6.13 11.28
C ASP A 121 18.18 -4.88 11.03
N HIS A 122 17.64 -3.92 10.27
CA HIS A 122 18.28 -2.66 9.91
C HIS A 122 17.30 -1.47 10.06
N PRO A 123 16.89 -1.11 11.30
CA PRO A 123 16.09 0.09 11.54
C PRO A 123 16.78 1.34 11.02
N VAL A 124 16.02 2.27 10.45
CA VAL A 124 16.55 3.52 9.85
C VAL A 124 16.40 4.70 10.79
N ALA A 125 17.19 5.74 10.62
CA ALA A 125 17.12 6.96 11.42
C ALA A 125 16.01 7.93 10.96
N GLU A 126 15.87 9.03 11.70
CA GLU A 126 15.16 10.22 11.24
C GLU A 126 15.70 10.68 9.88
N ASN A 127 14.84 11.21 9.02
CA ASN A 127 15.16 11.65 7.65
C ASN A 127 15.53 10.54 6.65
N ALA A 128 15.34 9.27 7.00
CA ALA A 128 15.33 8.18 6.04
C ALA A 128 14.31 8.45 4.90
N VAL A 129 14.58 7.93 3.71
CA VAL A 129 13.82 8.20 2.50
C VAL A 129 13.24 6.92 1.94
N LEU A 130 11.90 6.87 1.81
CA LEU A 130 11.22 5.84 1.03
C LEU A 130 10.92 6.40 -0.36
N ASN A 131 11.47 5.78 -1.38
CA ASN A 131 11.34 6.22 -2.76
C ASN A 131 10.56 5.19 -3.58
N PHE A 132 9.40 5.57 -4.12
CA PHE A 132 8.71 4.81 -5.14
C PHE A 132 9.21 5.27 -6.51
N THR A 133 10.15 4.53 -7.09
CA THR A 133 10.95 4.98 -8.23
C THR A 133 10.13 5.07 -9.53
N ALA A 134 10.68 5.74 -10.53
CA ALA A 134 10.10 5.76 -11.89
C ALA A 134 10.05 4.36 -12.54
N ALA A 135 10.91 3.43 -12.09
CA ALA A 135 10.94 2.04 -12.56
C ALA A 135 9.91 1.14 -11.85
N GLY A 136 9.27 1.62 -10.77
CA GLY A 136 8.28 0.87 -10.01
C GLY A 136 8.84 0.15 -8.78
N ASP A 137 10.09 0.40 -8.41
CA ASP A 137 10.68 -0.13 -7.19
C ASP A 137 10.29 0.70 -5.98
N LEU A 138 10.13 0.06 -4.82
CA LEU A 138 9.98 0.74 -3.54
C LEU A 138 11.27 0.54 -2.74
N VAL A 139 12.10 1.59 -2.68
CA VAL A 139 13.46 1.52 -2.12
C VAL A 139 13.55 2.37 -0.85
N LEU A 140 14.07 1.78 0.22
CA LEU A 140 14.31 2.46 1.49
C LEU A 140 15.79 2.85 1.60
N HIS A 141 16.05 4.13 1.82
CA HIS A 141 17.36 4.67 2.12
C HIS A 141 17.39 5.17 3.56
N ASP A 142 18.44 4.88 4.30
CA ASP A 142 18.70 5.54 5.57
C ASP A 142 19.13 7.01 5.35
N SER A 143 19.22 7.77 6.43
CA SER A 143 19.57 9.20 6.46
C SER A 143 20.95 9.53 5.87
N ASP A 144 21.87 8.56 5.86
CA ASP A 144 23.19 8.68 5.25
C ASP A 144 23.21 8.30 3.75
N GLY A 145 22.07 7.87 3.21
CA GLY A 145 21.88 7.46 1.83
C GLY A 145 22.05 5.96 1.58
N THR A 146 22.45 5.17 2.58
CA THR A 146 22.61 3.72 2.47
C THR A 146 21.28 3.06 2.14
N VAL A 147 21.25 2.17 1.15
CA VAL A 147 20.08 1.33 0.84
C VAL A 147 20.00 0.20 1.88
N VAL A 148 18.79 0.00 2.42
CA VAL A 148 18.49 -1.03 3.43
C VAL A 148 17.78 -2.23 2.83
#